data_AF-A0A8H8RTV5-F1
#
_entry.id   AF-A0A8H8RTV5-F1
#
_cell.length_a   1.000
_cell.length_b   1.000
_cell.length_c   1.000
_cell.angle_alpha   90.00
_cell.angle_beta   90.00
_cell.angle_gamma   90.00
#
_symmetry.space_group_name_H-M   'P 1'
#
loop_
_entity.id
_entity.type
_entity.pdbx_description
1 polymer ?
#
loop_
_entity_poly.entity_id
_entity_poly.type
_entity_poly.pdbx_seq_one_letter_code
_entity_poly.pdbx_strand_id
1 'polypeptide(L)'
;MFDEAPTDMQGNTVVQALMIFKALIFQGVRVNPRDRQDYSSTSWICNMFDASTHTDKKSGIQGEPALEGVHSDGSDHKMTVFLGSSNMRPDSAVTYIHDNRETTRIQMCETNPTLIKGGYNIDTSLIVLSLRTTTSSTASRHCIS
;
A
#
# COMPACT_ATOMS: atom_id res chain seq x y z
N MET A 1 14.77 10.03 2.69
CA MET A 1 14.32 9.62 4.03
C MET A 1 12.98 10.30 4.24
N PHE A 2 11.95 9.56 4.66
CA PHE A 2 10.64 10.16 4.96
C PHE A 2 10.65 10.67 6.39
N ASP A 3 9.84 11.70 6.66
CA ASP A 3 9.63 12.18 8.01
C ASP A 3 8.84 11.14 8.81
N GLU A 4 9.15 11.05 10.09
CA GLU A 4 8.40 10.19 11.00
C GLU A 4 6.96 10.73 11.16
N ALA A 5 6.00 9.82 11.34
CA ALA A 5 4.63 10.21 11.60
C ALA A 5 4.57 11.13 12.85
N PRO A 6 3.83 12.25 12.79
CA PRO A 6 3.66 13.13 13.94
C PRO A 6 3.17 12.40 15.20
N THR A 7 3.62 12.81 16.40
CA THR A 7 3.31 12.13 17.66
C THR A 7 1.81 12.02 17.95
N ASP A 8 1.05 13.05 17.57
CA ASP A 8 -0.41 13.06 17.70
C ASP A 8 -1.08 11.98 16.83
N MET A 9 -0.55 11.72 15.64
CA MET A 9 -1.00 10.63 14.79
C MET A 9 -0.62 9.25 15.37
N GLN A 10 0.60 9.10 15.89
CA GLN A 10 1.03 7.86 16.55
C GLN A 10 0.16 7.56 17.79
N GLY A 11 -0.23 8.59 18.53
CA GLY A 11 -1.12 8.52 19.69
C GLY A 11 -2.62 8.46 19.36
N ASN A 12 -3.00 8.57 18.09
CA ASN A 12 -4.41 8.60 17.70
C ASN A 12 -5.05 7.21 17.86
N THR A 13 -6.07 7.12 18.71
CA THR A 13 -6.73 5.85 19.04
C THR A 13 -7.46 5.21 17.87
N VAL A 14 -7.94 6.00 16.90
CA VAL A 14 -8.55 5.49 15.67
C VAL A 14 -7.49 4.82 14.79
N VAL A 15 -6.32 5.44 14.65
CA VAL A 15 -5.20 4.88 13.90
C VAL A 15 -4.72 3.58 14.54
N GLN A 16 -4.58 3.56 15.86
CA GLN A 16 -4.22 2.35 16.60
C GLN A 16 -5.29 1.24 16.45
N ALA A 17 -6.58 1.60 16.50
CA ALA A 17 -7.66 0.66 16.28
C ALA A 17 -7.63 0.08 14.85
N LEU A 18 -7.32 0.88 13.83
CA LEU A 18 -7.15 0.40 12.46
C LEU A 18 -5.99 -0.58 12.34
N MET A 19 -4.88 -0.38 13.07
CA MET A 19 -3.76 -1.32 13.11
C MET A 19 -4.15 -2.67 13.73
N ILE A 20 -4.91 -2.64 14.83
CA ILE A 20 -5.42 -3.85 15.48
C ILE A 20 -6.43 -4.56 14.58
N PHE A 21 -7.38 -3.81 14.03
CA PHE A 21 -8.39 -4.31 13.09
C PHE A 21 -7.73 -5.02 11.91
N LYS A 22 -6.71 -4.40 11.32
CA LYS A 22 -5.91 -5.00 10.25
C LYS A 22 -5.34 -6.36 10.65
N ALA A 23 -4.71 -6.44 11.83
CA ALA A 23 -4.11 -7.67 12.31
C ALA A 23 -5.15 -8.79 12.47
N LEU A 24 -6.35 -8.46 12.97
CA LEU A 24 -7.46 -9.40 13.13
C LEU A 24 -8.02 -9.88 11.79
N ILE A 25 -8.19 -8.99 10.81
CA ILE A 25 -8.72 -9.35 9.48
C ILE A 25 -7.76 -10.26 8.72
N PHE A 26 -6.45 -10.02 8.83
CA PHE A 26 -5.46 -10.84 8.14
C PHE A 26 -5.03 -12.09 8.91
N GLN A 27 -5.51 -12.27 10.15
CA GLN A 27 -5.20 -13.44 10.93
C GLN A 27 -5.69 -14.72 10.23
N GLY A 28 -4.77 -15.65 9.98
CA GLY A 28 -5.07 -16.92 9.32
C GLY A 28 -5.27 -16.84 7.80
N VAL A 29 -5.15 -15.65 7.19
CA VAL A 29 -5.14 -15.49 5.74
C VAL A 29 -3.80 -16.02 5.22
N ARG A 30 -3.86 -17.06 4.39
CA ARG A 30 -2.65 -17.66 3.81
C ARG A 30 -2.05 -16.72 2.75
N VAL A 31 -0.74 -16.52 2.84
CA VAL A 31 0.06 -15.85 1.81
C VAL A 31 1.08 -16.83 1.26
N ASN A 32 1.47 -16.64 0.00
CA ASN A 32 2.61 -17.36 -0.55
C ASN A 32 3.89 -16.74 0.04
N PRO A 33 4.72 -17.51 0.76
CA PRO A 33 5.94 -16.99 1.35
C PRO A 33 6.85 -16.35 0.30
N ARG A 34 7.39 -15.18 0.63
CA ARG A 34 8.42 -14.50 -0.18
C ARG A 34 9.82 -14.91 0.26
N ASP A 35 10.75 -14.86 -0.69
CA ASP A 35 12.15 -15.10 -0.42
C ASP A 35 12.71 -14.11 0.61
N ARG A 36 13.64 -14.59 1.45
CA ARG A 36 14.38 -13.80 2.45
C ARG A 36 13.53 -13.24 3.59
N GLN A 37 12.31 -13.72 3.74
CA GLN A 37 11.41 -13.41 4.84
C GLN A 37 11.24 -14.63 5.75
N ASP A 38 11.11 -14.41 7.06
CA ASP A 38 10.97 -15.47 8.06
C ASP A 38 9.50 -15.64 8.48
N TYR A 39 8.76 -16.49 7.77
CA TYR A 39 7.37 -16.79 8.11
C TYR A 39 7.20 -17.75 9.30
N SER A 40 8.30 -18.21 9.91
CA SER A 40 8.25 -18.95 11.18
C SER A 40 8.24 -18.02 12.40
N SER A 41 8.65 -16.76 12.22
CA SER A 41 8.63 -15.73 13.24
C SER A 41 7.20 -15.32 13.60
N THR A 42 6.97 -15.08 14.90
CA THR A 42 5.73 -14.44 15.37
C THR A 42 5.81 -12.90 15.30
N SER A 43 6.95 -12.36 14.87
CA SER A 43 7.19 -10.91 14.81
C SER A 43 6.82 -10.37 13.43
N TRP A 44 6.11 -9.25 13.43
CA TRP A 44 5.67 -8.59 12.21
C TRP A 44 6.11 -7.12 12.19
N ILE A 45 6.48 -6.64 11.01
CA ILE A 45 6.74 -5.24 10.75
C ILE A 45 5.45 -4.62 10.20
N CYS A 46 4.88 -3.70 10.96
CA CYS A 46 3.74 -2.90 10.52
C CYS A 46 4.19 -1.47 10.21
N ASN A 47 4.07 -1.05 8.96
CA ASN A 47 4.35 0.30 8.52
C ASN A 47 3.04 1.06 8.29
N MET A 48 3.03 2.33 8.65
CA MET A 48 1.96 3.27 8.32
C MET A 48 2.51 4.40 7.46
N PHE A 49 1.79 4.74 6.42
CA PHE A 49 2.03 5.94 5.62
C PHE A 49 0.75 6.76 5.62
N ASP A 50 0.84 8.02 6.04
CA ASP A 50 -0.18 9.02 5.75
C ASP A 50 0.23 9.74 4.47
N ALA A 51 -0.61 9.66 3.45
CA ALA A 51 -0.32 10.20 2.15
C ALA A 51 -1.47 11.07 1.65
N SER A 52 -1.10 12.25 1.16
CA SER A 52 -2.01 13.17 0.49
C SER A 52 -1.51 13.50 -0.91
N THR A 53 -2.40 13.39 -1.89
CA THR A 53 -2.14 13.77 -3.27
C THR A 53 -2.72 15.14 -3.53
N HIS A 54 -1.87 16.07 -3.97
CA HIS A 54 -2.26 17.45 -4.25
C HIS A 54 -2.16 17.74 -5.75
N THR A 55 -3.27 18.20 -6.33
CA THR A 55 -3.32 18.70 -7.70
C THR A 55 -3.72 20.18 -7.67
N ASP A 56 -2.97 21.04 -8.36
CA ASP A 56 -3.30 22.45 -8.51
C ASP A 56 -3.26 22.87 -9.98
N LYS A 57 -4.44 23.13 -10.53
CA LYS A 57 -4.60 23.59 -11.91
C LYS A 57 -3.91 24.93 -12.18
N LYS A 58 -3.81 25.82 -11.19
CA LYS A 58 -3.23 27.17 -11.38
C LYS A 58 -1.71 27.11 -11.54
N SER A 59 -1.04 26.27 -10.76
CA SER A 59 0.39 26.00 -10.90
C SER A 59 0.72 24.90 -11.92
N GLY A 60 -0.29 24.21 -12.46
CA GLY A 60 -0.11 23.12 -13.42
C GLY A 60 0.35 21.81 -12.78
N ILE A 61 0.21 21.66 -11.46
CA ILE A 61 0.56 20.43 -10.74
C ILE A 61 -0.59 19.45 -10.90
N GLN A 62 -0.33 18.32 -11.54
CA GLN A 62 -1.28 17.22 -11.70
C GLN A 62 -0.68 15.94 -11.10
N GLY A 63 -1.48 15.26 -10.28
CA GLY A 63 -1.13 13.94 -9.74
C GLY A 63 -1.32 12.92 -10.84
N GLU A 64 -0.23 12.28 -11.24
CA GLU A 64 -0.24 11.21 -12.22
C GLU A 64 0.00 9.87 -11.50
N PRO A 65 -0.63 8.77 -11.95
CA PRO A 65 -0.33 7.44 -11.43
C PRO A 65 1.16 7.13 -11.50
N ALA A 66 1.63 6.25 -10.62
CA ALA A 66 3.00 5.76 -10.70
C ALA A 66 3.30 5.20 -12.10
N LEU A 67 4.42 5.66 -12.69
CA LEU A 67 4.85 5.26 -14.04
C LEU A 67 5.06 3.74 -14.18
N GLU A 68 5.24 3.03 -13.07
CA GLU A 68 5.37 1.58 -13.03
C GLU A 68 4.11 0.86 -13.52
N GLY A 69 2.92 1.46 -13.45
CA GLY A 69 1.68 0.78 -13.83
C GLY A 69 1.25 -0.27 -12.80
N VAL A 70 0.74 -1.42 -13.26
CA VAL A 70 0.28 -2.49 -12.35
C VAL A 70 1.44 -3.01 -11.52
N HIS A 71 1.29 -2.99 -10.19
CA HIS A 71 2.33 -3.43 -9.28
C HIS A 71 1.77 -4.19 -8.09
N SER A 72 2.64 -4.95 -7.45
CA SER A 72 2.42 -5.52 -6.13
C SER A 72 3.36 -4.85 -5.15
N ASP A 73 2.89 -4.57 -3.95
CA ASP A 73 3.76 -4.04 -2.90
C ASP A 73 4.67 -5.11 -2.31
N GLY A 74 5.80 -4.67 -1.77
CA GLY A 74 6.71 -5.51 -0.97
C GLY A 74 6.17 -5.89 0.42
N SER A 75 4.85 -5.97 0.60
CA SER A 75 4.17 -6.24 1.87
C SER A 75 3.23 -7.44 1.76
N ASP A 76 3.15 -8.30 2.77
CA ASP A 76 2.28 -9.49 2.74
C ASP A 76 0.80 -9.10 2.74
N HIS A 77 0.48 -8.07 3.52
CA HIS A 77 -0.87 -7.51 3.58
C HIS A 77 -0.84 -5.99 3.57
N LYS A 78 -1.59 -5.40 2.63
CA LYS A 78 -1.84 -3.96 2.56
C LYS A 78 -3.30 -3.69 2.93
N MET A 79 -3.51 -2.64 3.73
CA MET A 79 -4.82 -2.02 3.93
C MET A 79 -4.69 -0.55 3.59
N THR A 80 -5.54 -0.06 2.70
CA THR A 80 -5.63 1.35 2.35
C THR A 80 -6.95 1.89 2.88
N VAL A 81 -6.89 2.94 3.71
CA VAL A 81 -8.07 3.59 4.27
C VAL A 81 -8.22 4.95 3.60
N PHE A 82 -9.33 5.15 2.89
CA PHE A 82 -9.68 6.44 2.31
C PHE A 82 -10.20 7.38 3.39
N LEU A 83 -9.51 8.50 3.60
CA LEU A 83 -9.88 9.52 4.59
C LEU A 83 -10.74 10.63 4.00
N GLY A 84 -10.52 10.97 2.72
CA GLY A 84 -11.31 11.99 2.06
C GLY A 84 -10.73 12.47 0.74
N SER A 85 -11.56 13.24 0.02
CA SER A 85 -11.20 13.90 -1.23
C SER A 85 -11.89 15.25 -1.31
N SER A 86 -11.24 16.21 -1.95
CA SER A 86 -11.89 17.45 -2.39
C SER A 86 -11.60 17.66 -3.88
N ASN A 87 -12.59 18.16 -4.63
CA ASN A 87 -12.42 18.51 -6.05
C ASN A 87 -11.93 17.35 -6.95
N MET A 88 -12.25 16.10 -6.58
CA MET A 88 -11.92 14.90 -7.35
C MET A 88 -13.04 14.60 -8.35
N ARG A 89 -12.69 14.37 -9.63
CA ARG A 89 -13.68 13.95 -10.63
C ARG A 89 -14.08 12.49 -10.38
N PRO A 90 -15.33 12.09 -10.69
CA PRO A 90 -15.79 10.71 -10.48
C PRO A 90 -14.96 9.63 -11.20
N ASP A 91 -14.29 9.99 -12.29
CA ASP A 91 -13.45 9.12 -13.13
C ASP A 91 -11.94 9.28 -12.86
N SER A 92 -11.55 10.07 -11.85
CA SER A 92 -10.15 10.25 -11.47
C SER A 92 -9.77 9.36 -10.28
N ALA A 93 -8.47 9.13 -10.09
CA ALA A 93 -7.95 8.50 -8.87
C ALA A 93 -8.53 7.08 -8.59
N VAL A 94 -8.88 6.35 -9.66
CA VAL A 94 -9.43 5.00 -9.57
C VAL A 94 -8.30 4.01 -9.34
N THR A 95 -8.32 3.33 -8.20
CA THR A 95 -7.48 2.18 -7.91
C THR A 95 -8.16 0.93 -8.43
N TYR A 96 -7.47 0.20 -9.31
CA TYR A 96 -7.88 -1.10 -9.81
C TYR A 96 -7.18 -2.22 -9.06
N ILE A 97 -7.94 -3.22 -8.62
CA ILE A 97 -7.40 -4.44 -8.01
C ILE A 97 -7.35 -5.52 -9.07
N HIS A 98 -6.15 -6.05 -9.33
CA HIS A 98 -5.93 -7.08 -10.34
C HIS A 98 -5.74 -8.46 -9.69
N ASP A 99 -6.13 -9.51 -10.39
CA ASP A 99 -5.76 -10.90 -10.10
C ASP A 99 -4.24 -11.05 -10.13
N ASN A 100 -3.67 -11.93 -9.29
CA ASN A 100 -2.23 -12.21 -9.29
C ASN A 100 -1.70 -12.82 -10.61
N ARG A 101 -2.59 -13.24 -11.52
CA ARG A 101 -2.24 -13.66 -12.88
C ARG A 101 -1.94 -12.50 -13.84
N GLU A 102 -2.20 -11.26 -13.45
CA GLU A 102 -1.89 -10.10 -14.26
C GLU A 102 -0.38 -9.87 -14.36
N THR A 103 0.07 -9.33 -15.49
CA THR A 103 1.48 -8.98 -15.67
C THR A 103 1.78 -7.69 -14.92
N THR A 104 2.79 -7.68 -14.05
CA THR A 104 3.25 -6.44 -13.41
C THR A 104 4.03 -5.58 -14.39
N ARG A 105 4.11 -4.29 -14.11
CA ARG A 105 4.81 -3.25 -14.90
C ARG A 105 4.22 -2.91 -16.26
N ILE A 106 2.97 -3.32 -16.52
CA ILE A 106 2.24 -2.92 -17.72
C ILE A 106 1.37 -1.70 -17.42
N GLN A 107 1.14 -0.88 -18.43
CA GLN A 107 0.26 0.29 -18.32
C GLN A 107 -1.20 -0.14 -18.23
N MET A 108 -2.05 0.73 -17.66
CA MET A 108 -3.48 0.43 -17.49
C MET A 108 -4.14 0.02 -18.82
N CYS A 109 -3.82 0.72 -19.91
CA CYS A 109 -4.36 0.43 -21.23
C CYS A 109 -3.93 -0.93 -21.81
N GLU A 110 -2.90 -1.57 -21.25
CA GLU A 110 -2.38 -2.87 -21.67
C GLU A 110 -2.91 -4.01 -20.79
N THR A 111 -3.62 -3.69 -19.70
CA THR A 111 -4.14 -4.68 -18.75
C THR A 111 -5.21 -5.58 -19.36
N ASN A 112 -5.32 -6.80 -18.85
CA ASN A 112 -6.40 -7.69 -19.23
C ASN A 112 -7.65 -7.37 -18.40
N PRO A 113 -8.74 -6.85 -19.02
CA PRO A 113 -9.92 -6.42 -18.27
C PRO A 113 -10.61 -7.57 -17.51
N THR A 114 -10.41 -8.82 -17.93
CA THR A 114 -10.98 -10.00 -17.24
C THR A 114 -10.27 -10.34 -15.92
N LEU A 115 -9.09 -9.78 -15.70
CA LEU A 115 -8.31 -9.93 -14.47
C LEU A 115 -8.55 -8.81 -13.46
N ILE A 116 -9.30 -7.77 -13.83
CA ILE A 116 -9.72 -6.72 -12.90
C ILE A 116 -10.81 -7.27 -11.98
N LYS A 117 -10.59 -7.18 -10.67
CA LYS A 117 -11.49 -7.70 -9.62
C LYS A 117 -12.31 -6.62 -8.94
N GLY A 118 -11.90 -5.37 -9.05
CA GLY A 118 -12.61 -4.22 -8.48
C GLY A 118 -11.94 -2.90 -8.85
N GLY A 119 -12.70 -1.82 -8.68
CA GLY A 119 -12.26 -0.45 -8.91
C GLY A 119 -12.86 0.47 -7.85
N TYR A 120 -12.03 1.29 -7.20
CA TYR A 120 -12.45 2.21 -6.14
C TYR A 120 -11.69 3.53 -6.24
N ASN A 121 -12.36 4.68 -6.06
CA ASN A 121 -11.70 5.98 -6.00
C ASN A 121 -11.13 6.24 -4.60
N ILE A 122 -9.79 6.27 -4.44
CA ILE A 122 -9.17 6.29 -3.10
C ILE A 122 -7.92 7.20 -2.93
N ASP A 123 -7.58 8.06 -3.88
CA ASP A 123 -6.19 8.54 -4.05
C ASP A 123 -5.81 9.89 -3.38
N THR A 124 -6.76 10.66 -2.85
CA THR A 124 -6.46 12.03 -2.36
C THR A 124 -5.93 12.11 -0.94
N SER A 125 -6.46 11.34 0.00
CA SER A 125 -5.98 11.32 1.38
C SER A 125 -6.21 9.94 1.96
N LEU A 126 -5.13 9.28 2.35
CA LEU A 126 -5.17 7.87 2.68
C LEU A 126 -4.15 7.48 3.74
N ILE A 127 -4.53 6.48 4.54
CA ILE A 127 -3.60 5.76 5.40
C ILE A 127 -3.30 4.41 4.74
N VAL A 128 -2.04 4.18 4.37
CA VAL A 128 -1.55 2.86 3.95
C VAL A 128 -0.94 2.17 5.14
N LEU A 129 -1.55 1.06 5.55
CA LEU A 129 -0.98 0.15 6.51
C LEU A 129 -0.40 -1.04 5.74
N SER A 130 0.90 -1.31 5.90
CA SER A 130 1.61 -2.45 5.31
C SER A 130 2.10 -3.39 6.41
N LEU A 131 1.89 -4.70 6.25
CA LEU A 131 2.32 -5.72 7.21
C LEU A 131 3.18 -6.73 6.47
N ARG A 132 4.35 -7.03 7.00
CA ARG A 132 5.23 -8.10 6.50
C ARG A 132 5.92 -8.80 7.65
N THR A 133 6.31 -10.05 7.45
CA THR A 133 7.15 -10.72 8.46
C THR A 133 8.57 -10.12 8.52
N THR A 134 9.32 -10.46 9.55
CA THR A 134 10.73 -10.08 9.72
C THR A 134 11.64 -10.81 8.73
N THR A 135 12.78 -10.21 8.40
CA THR A 135 13.79 -10.86 7.54
C THR A 135 14.50 -12.00 8.27
N SER A 136 14.82 -13.08 7.57
CA SER A 136 15.61 -14.18 8.12
C SER A 136 17.02 -13.72 8.55
N SER A 137 17.42 -14.04 9.79
CA SER A 137 18.71 -13.63 10.37
C SER A 137 19.95 -14.13 9.60
N THR A 138 19.79 -15.12 8.73
CA THR A 138 20.83 -15.64 7.84
C THR A 138 21.19 -14.71 6.67
N ALA A 139 20.45 -13.63 6.43
CA ALA A 139 20.72 -12.67 5.36
C ALA A 139 21.63 -11.49 5.78
N SER A 140 22.08 -11.44 7.04
CA SER A 140 23.04 -10.44 7.51
C SER A 140 24.47 -10.85 7.13
N ARG A 141 24.86 -10.54 5.89
CA ARG A 141 26.23 -10.31 5.40
C ARG A 141 26.16 -10.37 3.88
N HIS A 142 25.92 -9.25 3.23
CA HIS A 142 26.54 -8.79 1.98
C HIS A 142 25.68 -7.63 1.44
N CYS A 143 26.37 -6.60 0.92
CA CYS A 143 25.85 -5.33 0.41
C CYS A 143 25.70 -4.20 1.44
N ILE A 144 26.85 -3.69 1.92
CA ILE A 144 27.14 -2.24 1.91
C ILE A 144 28.57 -2.07 1.37
N SER A 145 28.68 -1.67 0.10
CA SER A 145 29.71 -0.78 -0.47
C SER A 145 29.33 -0.49 -1.92
#